data_AF-A0AAV4CJG8-F1
#
_entry.id   AF-A0AAV4CJG8-F1
#
_cell.length_a   1.000
_cell.length_b   1.000
_cell.length_c   1.000
_cell.angle_alpha   90.00
_cell.angle_beta   90.00
_cell.angle_gamma   90.00
#
_symmetry.space_group_name_H-M   'P 1'
#
loop_
_entity.id
_entity.type
_entity.pdbx_description
1 polymer ?
#
loop_
_entity_poly.entity_id
_entity_poly.type
_entity_poly.pdbx_seq_one_letter_code
_entity_poly.pdbx_strand_id
1 'polypeptide(L)'
;MTYGCQTWSLTKATTQKLRVTQRAMERKILGIKLANRVKWGQIRKRTQIQDIVDFVAKQKWKWAGDVARLKDNRWTLRVTEWQPRNSKRSRGRQARRWLDDIVKTKGNMWSRDARDRDEWRRDAEGYILQWMDRAS
;
A
#
# COMPACT_ATOMS: atom_id res chain seq x y z
N MET A 1 13.13 5.09 -2.26
CA MET A 1 12.36 4.17 -3.13
C MET A 1 10.85 4.32 -3.00
N THR A 2 10.32 4.62 -1.81
CA THR A 2 8.86 4.58 -1.50
C THR A 2 8.09 5.87 -1.79
N TYR A 3 8.74 6.86 -2.39
CA TYR A 3 8.10 8.14 -2.71
C TYR A 3 6.92 7.93 -3.67
N GLY A 4 5.76 8.47 -3.32
CA GLY A 4 4.54 8.35 -4.12
C GLY A 4 3.84 6.99 -4.07
N CYS A 5 4.38 5.97 -3.38
CA CYS A 5 3.73 4.65 -3.33
C CYS A 5 2.33 4.69 -2.67
N GLN A 6 2.08 5.67 -1.79
CA GLN A 6 0.78 5.88 -1.15
C GLN A 6 -0.36 6.21 -2.13
N THR A 7 -0.05 6.71 -3.34
CA THR A 7 -1.05 7.03 -4.38
C THR A 7 -1.27 5.90 -5.38
N TRP A 8 -0.58 4.77 -5.24
CA TRP A 8 -0.70 3.63 -6.14
C TRP A 8 -1.82 2.67 -5.73
N SER A 9 -2.40 2.00 -6.72
CA SER A 9 -3.21 0.80 -6.49
C SER A 9 -2.29 -0.33 -6.03
N LEU A 10 -2.34 -0.72 -4.75
CA LEU A 10 -1.55 -1.85 -4.27
C LEU A 10 -2.06 -3.13 -4.93
N THR A 11 -1.14 -3.97 -5.39
CA THR A 11 -1.39 -5.26 -6.05
C THR A 11 -0.35 -6.29 -5.60
N LYS A 12 -0.63 -7.58 -5.79
CA LYS A 12 0.37 -8.63 -5.54
C LYS A 12 1.64 -8.42 -6.38
N ALA A 13 1.49 -8.00 -7.63
CA ALA A 13 2.63 -7.72 -8.50
C ALA A 13 3.47 -6.52 -8.03
N THR A 14 2.85 -5.43 -7.60
CA THR A 14 3.58 -4.25 -7.09
C THR A 14 4.27 -4.54 -5.77
N THR A 15 3.59 -5.20 -4.83
CA THR A 15 4.19 -5.64 -3.56
C THR A 15 5.35 -6.60 -3.77
N GLN A 16 5.25 -7.55 -4.71
CA GLN A 16 6.36 -8.43 -5.05
C GLN A 16 7.56 -7.67 -5.63
N LYS A 17 7.34 -6.70 -6.52
CA LYS A 17 8.42 -5.84 -7.04
C LYS A 17 9.12 -5.06 -5.93
N LEU A 18 8.37 -4.52 -4.97
CA LEU A 18 8.92 -3.83 -3.80
C LEU A 18 9.75 -4.77 -2.91
N ARG A 19 9.29 -6.01 -2.70
CA ARG A 19 10.07 -7.01 -1.93
C ARG A 19 11.34 -7.43 -2.64
N VAL A 20 11.30 -7.65 -3.96
CA VAL A 20 12.48 -8.02 -4.74
C VAL A 20 13.52 -6.91 -4.70
N THR A 21 13.09 -5.67 -4.90
CA THR A 21 13.98 -4.50 -4.84
C THR A 21 14.57 -4.30 -3.43
N GLN A 22 13.77 -4.43 -2.36
CA GLN A 22 14.27 -4.42 -0.98
C GLN A 22 15.33 -5.49 -0.76
N ARG A 23 15.05 -6.75 -1.12
CA ARG A 23 16.00 -7.87 -0.95
C ARG A 23 17.30 -7.65 -1.72
N ALA A 24 17.23 -7.07 -2.92
CA ALA A 24 18.41 -6.73 -3.71
C ALA A 24 19.26 -5.65 -3.02
N MET A 25 18.62 -4.61 -2.47
CA MET A 25 19.29 -3.56 -1.71
C MET A 25 19.93 -4.10 -0.42
N GLU A 26 19.20 -4.91 0.36
CA GLU A 26 19.72 -5.52 1.59
C GLU A 26 20.95 -6.40 1.32
N ARG A 27 20.95 -7.16 0.21
CA ARG A 27 22.14 -7.93 -0.21
C ARG A 27 23.33 -7.04 -0.55
N LYS A 28 23.09 -5.92 -1.23
CA LYS A 28 24.15 -4.96 -1.59
C LYS A 28 24.75 -4.29 -0.36
N ILE A 29 23.92 -3.88 0.61
CA ILE A 29 24.38 -3.31 1.89
C ILE A 29 25.32 -4.27 2.62
N LEU A 30 25.00 -5.57 2.64
CA LEU A 30 25.82 -6.59 3.31
C LEU A 30 26.95 -7.18 2.43
N GLY A 31 27.13 -6.72 1.19
CA GLY A 31 28.13 -7.27 0.27
C GLY A 31 27.90 -8.74 -0.12
N ILE A 32 26.68 -9.27 0.01
CA ILE A 32 26.39 -10.70 -0.22
C ILE A 32 26.16 -10.96 -1.71
N LYS A 33 27.01 -11.80 -2.31
CA LYS A 33 26.82 -12.31 -3.68
C LYS A 33 25.69 -13.33 -3.74
N LEU A 34 25.05 -13.47 -4.90
CA LEU A 34 23.98 -14.44 -5.11
C LEU A 34 24.48 -15.90 -4.94
N ALA A 35 25.75 -16.14 -5.30
CA ALA A 35 26.43 -17.43 -5.15
C ALA A 35 26.49 -17.93 -3.70
N ASN A 36 26.49 -17.03 -2.72
CA ASN A 36 26.58 -17.40 -1.30
C ASN A 36 25.32 -18.13 -0.79
N ARG A 37 24.23 -18.18 -1.59
CA ARG A 37 22.95 -18.87 -1.30
C ARG A 37 22.38 -18.58 0.10
N VAL A 38 22.70 -17.42 0.68
CA VAL A 38 22.21 -17.00 2.00
C VAL A 38 20.69 -16.81 1.96
N LYS A 39 20.00 -17.43 2.93
CA LYS A 39 18.54 -17.36 3.07
C LYS A 39 18.10 -15.94 3.44
N TRP A 40 16.95 -15.54 2.91
CA TRP A 40 16.42 -14.19 3.15
C TRP A 40 16.21 -13.89 4.64
N GLY A 41 15.77 -14.87 5.44
CA GLY A 41 15.57 -14.68 6.88
C GLY A 41 16.86 -14.32 7.63
N GLN A 42 18.03 -14.78 7.17
CA GLN A 42 19.32 -14.42 7.77
C GLN A 42 19.73 -13.00 7.42
N ILE A 43 19.54 -12.59 6.16
CA ILE A 43 19.78 -11.21 5.69
C ILE A 43 18.90 -10.24 6.48
N ARG A 44 17.63 -10.62 6.68
CA ARG A 44 16.65 -9.84 7.42
C ARG A 44 17.01 -9.65 8.89
N LYS A 45 17.43 -10.73 9.56
CA LYS A 45 17.89 -10.69 10.96
C LYS A 45 19.10 -9.78 11.15
N ARG A 46 20.01 -9.72 10.16
CA ARG A 46 21.22 -8.87 10.21
C ARG A 46 20.91 -7.40 9.96
N THR A 47 20.02 -7.10 9.02
CA THR A 47 19.73 -5.70 8.65
C THR A 47 18.73 -5.03 9.59
N GLN A 48 17.81 -5.79 10.19
CA GLN A 48 16.73 -5.26 11.07
C GLN A 48 15.89 -4.13 10.44
N ILE A 49 15.92 -3.97 9.12
CA ILE A 49 15.14 -2.96 8.39
C ILE A 49 13.65 -3.28 8.57
N GLN A 50 12.72 -2.35 8.36
CA GLN A 50 11.27 -2.63 8.36
C GLN A 50 10.83 -3.32 7.04
N ASP A 51 9.71 -4.05 7.02
CA ASP A 51 9.20 -4.62 5.77
C ASP A 51 8.64 -3.49 4.91
N ILE A 52 9.07 -3.40 3.66
CA ILE A 52 8.65 -2.31 2.78
C ILE A 52 7.15 -2.34 2.49
N VAL A 53 6.54 -3.52 2.45
CA VAL A 53 5.11 -3.66 2.17
C VAL A 53 4.31 -3.13 3.36
N ASP A 54 4.74 -3.43 4.58
CA ASP A 54 4.16 -2.85 5.80
C ASP A 54 4.27 -1.32 5.78
N PHE A 55 5.47 -0.79 5.50
CA PHE A 55 5.68 0.66 5.43
C PHE A 55 4.79 1.33 4.36
N VAL A 56 4.71 0.77 3.15
CA VAL A 56 3.90 1.33 2.07
C VAL A 56 2.41 1.22 2.36
N ALA A 57 1.95 0.10 2.94
CA ALA A 57 0.56 -0.08 3.34
C ALA A 57 0.16 0.94 4.41
N LYS A 58 0.98 1.14 5.45
CA LYS A 58 0.80 2.18 6.48
C LYS A 58 0.70 3.58 5.86
N GLN A 59 1.61 3.92 4.96
CA GLN A 59 1.62 5.21 4.29
C GLN A 59 0.38 5.43 3.43
N LYS A 60 -0.05 4.40 2.68
CA LYS A 60 -1.28 4.46 1.88
C LYS A 60 -2.52 4.64 2.76
N TRP A 61 -2.61 3.90 3.86
CA TRP A 61 -3.72 4.00 4.81
C TRP A 61 -3.79 5.39 5.45
N LYS A 62 -2.65 5.91 5.91
CA LYS A 62 -2.55 7.27 6.45
C LYS A 62 -2.99 8.32 5.42
N TRP A 63 -2.49 8.21 4.18
CA TRP A 63 -2.86 9.10 3.09
C TRP A 63 -4.36 9.07 2.79
N ALA A 64 -4.98 7.88 2.77
CA ALA A 64 -6.42 7.77 2.56
C ALA A 64 -7.22 8.51 3.64
N GLY A 65 -6.82 8.37 4.90
CA GLY A 65 -7.43 9.12 6.00
C GLY A 65 -7.26 10.62 5.83
N ASP A 66 -6.07 11.08 5.45
CA ASP A 66 -5.81 12.50 5.22
C ASP A 66 -6.64 13.04 4.06
N VAL A 67 -6.80 12.26 2.98
CA VAL A 67 -7.68 12.61 1.85
C VAL A 67 -9.13 12.74 2.28
N ALA A 68 -9.64 11.82 3.10
CA ALA A 68 -11.03 11.85 3.59
C ALA A 68 -11.33 13.04 4.52
N ARG A 69 -10.29 13.60 5.17
CA ARG A 69 -10.40 14.72 6.12
C ARG A 69 -10.08 16.08 5.51
N LEU A 70 -9.63 16.13 4.25
CA LEU A 70 -9.41 17.39 3.54
C LEU A 70 -10.73 18.15 3.40
N LYS A 71 -10.78 19.39 3.91
CA LYS A 71 -11.97 20.27 3.84
C LYS A 71 -11.96 21.24 2.64
N ASP A 72 -10.84 21.34 1.93
CA ASP A 72 -10.57 22.45 1.00
C ASP A 72 -11.16 22.29 -0.42
N ASN A 73 -12.09 21.35 -0.67
CA ASN A 73 -12.66 21.09 -2.01
C ASN A 73 -11.60 20.96 -3.14
N ARG A 74 -10.36 20.59 -2.79
CA ARG A 74 -9.25 20.47 -3.75
C ARG A 74 -9.53 19.35 -4.74
N TRP A 75 -8.91 19.43 -5.92
CA TRP A 75 -8.96 18.39 -6.96
C TRP A 75 -8.72 16.99 -6.41
N THR A 76 -7.84 16.83 -5.41
CA THR A 76 -7.57 15.55 -4.74
C THR A 76 -8.84 14.92 -4.16
N LEU A 77 -9.68 15.70 -3.46
CA LEU A 77 -10.94 15.20 -2.90
C LEU A 77 -11.93 14.90 -4.02
N ARG A 78 -12.11 15.83 -4.97
CA ARG A 78 -13.05 15.69 -6.09
C ARG A 78 -12.76 14.46 -6.94
N VAL A 79 -11.50 14.23 -7.30
CA VAL A 79 -11.07 13.05 -8.08
C VAL A 79 -11.23 11.76 -7.30
N THR A 80 -11.06 11.81 -5.98
CA THR A 80 -11.23 10.63 -5.11
C THR A 80 -12.69 10.26 -4.93
N GLU A 81 -13.56 11.24 -4.68
CA GLU A 81 -15.01 11.04 -4.56
C GLU A 81 -15.69 10.73 -5.90
N TRP A 82 -15.05 11.09 -7.02
CA TRP A 82 -15.58 10.84 -8.35
C TRP A 82 -15.67 9.34 -8.66
N GLN A 83 -16.84 8.78 -8.37
CA GLN A 83 -17.24 7.44 -8.76
C GLN A 83 -18.20 7.54 -9.94
N PRO A 84 -17.77 7.21 -11.18
CA PRO A 84 -18.70 7.19 -12.30
C PRO A 84 -19.67 6.02 -12.10
N ARG A 85 -20.91 6.34 -11.72
CA ARG A 85 -21.94 5.36 -11.31
C ARG A 85 -22.34 4.38 -12.43
N ASN A 86 -22.26 4.81 -13.70
CA ASN A 86 -22.79 4.05 -14.85
C ASN A 86 -21.79 3.83 -16.00
N SER A 87 -20.48 4.01 -15.79
CA SER A 87 -19.50 3.82 -16.88
C SER A 87 -18.72 2.52 -16.73
N LYS A 88 -18.83 1.63 -17.73
CA LYS A 88 -17.86 0.53 -17.90
C LYS A 88 -16.52 1.13 -18.34
N ARG A 89 -15.40 0.61 -17.79
CA ARG A 89 -14.06 1.03 -18.24
C ARG A 89 -13.85 0.60 -19.69
N SER A 90 -13.20 1.44 -20.48
CA SER A 90 -12.78 1.07 -21.82
C SER A 90 -11.80 -0.11 -21.78
N ARG A 91 -11.84 -0.95 -22.83
CA ARG A 91 -10.92 -2.07 -23.00
C ARG A 91 -9.47 -1.54 -22.95
N GLY A 92 -8.59 -2.28 -22.26
CA GLY A 92 -7.16 -1.93 -22.11
C GLY A 92 -6.81 -1.05 -20.90
N ARG A 93 -7.77 -0.40 -20.23
CA ARG A 93 -7.50 0.31 -18.97
C ARG A 93 -7.34 -0.69 -17.82
N GLN A 94 -6.43 -0.39 -16.88
CA GLN A 94 -6.29 -1.18 -15.66
C GLN A 94 -7.63 -1.29 -14.94
N ALA A 95 -8.01 -2.51 -14.55
CA ALA A 95 -9.27 -2.76 -13.85
C ALA A 95 -9.26 -2.16 -12.43
N ARG A 96 -8.12 -2.25 -11.73
CA ARG A 96 -7.99 -1.84 -10.32
C ARG A 96 -7.74 -0.32 -10.17
N ARG A 97 -8.50 0.34 -9.31
CA ARG A 97 -8.34 1.74 -8.88
C ARG A 97 -7.59 1.83 -7.56
N TRP A 98 -7.11 3.04 -7.24
CA TRP A 98 -6.42 3.33 -5.98
C TRP A 98 -7.31 3.06 -4.76
N LEU A 99 -8.63 3.30 -4.89
CA LEU A 99 -9.62 3.08 -3.84
C LEU A 99 -10.02 1.62 -3.64
N ASP A 100 -9.84 0.75 -4.64
CA ASP A 100 -10.48 -0.56 -4.63
C ASP A 100 -10.02 -1.43 -3.45
N ASP A 101 -8.76 -1.33 -3.03
CA ASP A 101 -8.25 -2.04 -1.86
C ASP A 101 -8.73 -1.43 -0.54
N ILE A 102 -8.96 -0.11 -0.48
CA ILE A 102 -9.50 0.56 0.71
C ILE A 102 -10.99 0.21 0.87
N VAL A 103 -11.76 0.31 -0.22
CA VAL A 103 -13.18 -0.07 -0.26
C VAL A 103 -13.37 -1.55 0.01
N LYS A 104 -12.44 -2.40 -0.44
CA LYS A 104 -12.49 -3.83 -0.11
C LYS A 104 -12.33 -4.09 1.40
N THR A 105 -11.56 -3.26 2.11
CA THR A 105 -11.30 -3.43 3.55
C THR A 105 -12.39 -2.77 4.41
N LYS A 106 -12.84 -1.55 4.08
CA LYS A 106 -13.78 -0.76 4.89
C LYS A 106 -15.17 -0.54 4.28
N GLY A 107 -15.37 -0.98 3.03
CA GLY A 107 -16.61 -0.74 2.30
C GLY A 107 -16.70 0.66 1.69
N ASN A 108 -17.86 0.98 1.11
CA ASN A 108 -18.09 2.23 0.39
C ASN A 108 -18.14 3.46 1.32
N MET A 109 -18.37 3.26 2.61
CA MET A 109 -18.45 4.34 3.62
C MET A 109 -17.10 4.66 4.27
N TRP A 110 -15.99 4.10 3.77
CA TRP A 110 -14.65 4.30 4.32
C TRP A 110 -14.27 5.77 4.57
N SER A 111 -14.77 6.71 3.75
CA SER A 111 -14.48 8.14 3.89
C SER A 111 -15.18 8.77 5.11
N ARG A 112 -16.30 8.21 5.56
CA ARG A 112 -16.97 8.60 6.81
C ARG A 112 -16.19 8.08 8.01
N ASP A 113 -15.86 6.79 8.01
CA ASP A 113 -15.08 6.14 9.07
C ASP A 113 -13.70 6.80 9.23
N ALA A 114 -13.08 7.17 8.12
CA ALA A 114 -11.79 7.86 8.10
C ALA A 114 -11.82 9.27 8.74
N ARG A 115 -12.99 9.85 9.03
CA ARG A 115 -13.08 11.13 9.75
C ARG A 115 -12.65 10.99 11.20
N ASP A 116 -12.95 9.86 11.83
CA ASP A 116 -12.43 9.53 13.15
C ASP A 116 -10.98 9.07 13.01
N ARG A 117 -10.05 9.84 13.56
CA ARG A 117 -8.61 9.59 13.43
C ARG A 117 -8.19 8.36 14.25
N ASP A 118 -8.82 8.14 15.40
CA ASP A 118 -8.45 7.06 16.31
C ASP A 118 -9.00 5.74 15.83
N GLU A 119 -10.26 5.72 15.38
CA GLU A 119 -10.84 4.55 14.72
C GLU A 119 -10.03 4.17 13.48
N TRP A 120 -9.77 5.13 12.59
CA TRP A 120 -8.96 4.89 11.39
C TRP A 120 -7.57 4.35 11.72
N ARG A 121 -6.95 4.79 12.82
CA ARG A 121 -5.65 4.29 13.24
C ARG A 121 -5.72 2.85 13.75
N ARG A 122 -6.77 2.47 14.49
CA ARG A 122 -6.98 1.09 14.96
C ARG A 122 -7.18 0.13 13.81
N ASP A 123 -7.95 0.54 12.79
CA ASP A 123 -8.24 -0.30 11.62
C ASP A 123 -7.04 -0.52 10.69
N ALA A 124 -5.98 0.26 10.86
CA ALA A 124 -4.78 0.17 10.04
C ALA A 124 -4.18 -1.24 10.06
N GLU A 125 -4.21 -1.90 11.24
CA GLU A 125 -3.65 -3.24 11.41
C GLU A 125 -4.32 -4.26 10.49
N GLY A 126 -5.66 -4.24 10.41
CA GLY A 126 -6.41 -5.14 9.52
C GLY A 126 -6.07 -4.93 8.05
N TYR A 127 -5.93 -3.67 7.61
CA TYR A 127 -5.51 -3.36 6.25
C TYR A 127 -4.09 -3.83 5.95
N ILE A 128 -3.15 -3.63 6.88
CA ILE A 128 -1.75 -4.00 6.73
C ILE A 128 -1.61 -5.54 6.66
N LEU A 129 -2.28 -6.26 7.55
CA LEU A 129 -2.24 -7.73 7.61
C LEU A 129 -2.72 -8.37 6.30
N GLN A 130 -3.73 -7.79 5.64
CA GLN A 130 -4.19 -8.23 4.33
C GLN A 130 -3.08 -8.30 3.27
N TRP A 131 -2.08 -7.41 3.38
CA TRP A 131 -0.92 -7.35 2.47
C TRP A 131 0.28 -8.16 2.96
N MET A 132 0.32 -8.49 4.26
CA MET A 132 1.34 -9.35 4.85
C MET A 132 1.08 -10.83 4.57
N ASP A 133 -0.14 -11.33 4.79
CA ASP A 133 -0.49 -12.78 4.76
C ASP A 133 -0.59 -13.40 3.36
N ARG A 134 -0.78 -12.60 2.31
CA ARG A 134 -0.98 -13.11 0.94
C ARG A 134 0.32 -13.34 0.17
N ALA A 135 1.39 -13.57 0.92
CA ALA A 135 2.78 -13.64 0.49
C ALA A 135 3.38 -15.05 0.54
N SER A 136 2.61 -16.04 0.98
CA SER A 136 2.95 -17.46 0.97
C SER A 136 2.62 -18.10 -0.36
#